data_AF-A0A519KVZ8-F1
#
_entry.id   AF-A0A519KVZ8-F1
#
_cell.length_a   1.000
_cell.length_b   1.000
_cell.length_c   1.000
_cell.angle_alpha   90.00
_cell.angle_beta   90.00
_cell.angle_gamma   90.00
#
_symmetry.space_group_name_H-M   'P 1'
#
loop_
_entity.id
_entity.type
_entity.pdbx_description
1 polymer ?
#
loop_
_entity_poly.entity_id
_entity_poly.type
_entity_poly.pdbx_seq_one_letter_code
_entity_poly.pdbx_strand_id
1 'polypeptide(L)'
;MACIDGLNQQPRFEWPRWLDDAAAQVADMGGALVITVRRTFFDERLRRSLNTDIKMIDVPEWAKAELDEILKEKGIDPTKVAPDVHARLRNPRILAIAFELLDNAQIQNFTELSVERLLFEHIRTGARDGETPETAEQFARRLSLHAKEILERVKSQRTEDRLIFDQMAGRAVPYILTPDLMAVTTEHFFKPVEGEAGLYSLSDTGLTLALGLALLSALRAADRNGRDVTEELERVLEPVAALDKTADAVLAAAMAASVDETCPNTIRSALMVGFLTLQNIGGELYDPFRSVVRNAPEAALLALQFAVTTSRHIANSDWLSGALRDVRNVERCWDVIARYAIDWLRSYSLAPEVGLMFSARQEGAEVYAKKLAEQTKKLKKGLKGLSPAEKTFLEKKMHRIEGDPSELQREALELIAGRALAPFAEALVACAYSMALNSSYNDPHDQFLALVRFNRIDWLDAEGELIAASDVLLDPAASSTARWARVQLLRALSREADAEQANALVDELTADREKFPGWRLVEKYCASDPCDPETTQPENIAETAVGYADLDVAELTKSRSMGSEDHFFRDARPGLARFMPRVAVAKLREYANSVLDGSTKMQRLGITGLEAGGAALDAETA
;
A
#
# COMPACT_ATOMS: atom_id res chain seq x y z
N MET A 1 35.42 28.48 -34.08
CA MET A 1 35.33 27.85 -32.75
C MET A 1 35.41 26.36 -32.97
N ALA A 2 36.39 25.69 -32.35
CA ALA A 2 36.46 24.23 -32.31
C ALA A 2 36.07 23.77 -30.91
N CYS A 3 35.27 22.71 -30.80
CA CYS A 3 34.84 22.17 -29.50
C CYS A 3 35.26 20.71 -29.39
N ILE A 4 35.81 20.33 -28.25
CA ILE A 4 36.17 18.95 -27.92
C ILE A 4 35.49 18.60 -26.63
N ASP A 5 34.65 17.58 -26.71
CA ASP A 5 33.86 17.14 -25.58
C ASP A 5 34.50 15.92 -24.91
N GLY A 6 34.59 15.93 -23.58
CA GLY A 6 34.90 14.77 -22.76
C GLY A 6 36.36 14.30 -22.83
N LEU A 7 37.35 15.18 -22.60
CA LEU A 7 38.77 14.78 -22.61
C LEU A 7 39.08 13.58 -21.69
N ASN A 8 38.38 13.49 -20.56
CA ASN A 8 38.50 12.39 -19.59
C ASN A 8 38.01 11.02 -20.12
N GLN A 9 37.33 10.94 -21.27
CA GLN A 9 36.93 9.67 -21.89
C GLN A 9 38.12 8.90 -22.49
N GLN A 10 39.21 9.59 -22.85
CA GLN A 10 40.46 8.97 -23.29
C GLN A 10 41.61 9.37 -22.37
N PRO A 11 41.65 8.88 -21.12
CA PRO A 11 42.62 9.36 -20.12
C PRO A 11 44.08 9.03 -20.48
N ARG A 12 44.32 8.08 -21.38
CA ARG A 12 45.68 7.67 -21.81
C ARG A 12 46.21 8.42 -23.03
N PHE A 13 45.40 9.28 -23.64
CA PHE A 13 45.82 10.07 -24.77
C PHE A 13 46.73 11.23 -24.31
N GLU A 14 47.73 11.59 -25.12
CA GLU A 14 48.69 12.67 -24.84
C GLU A 14 48.04 14.05 -25.08
N TRP A 15 46.98 14.34 -24.29
CA TRP A 15 46.17 15.54 -24.39
C TRP A 15 46.98 16.84 -24.30
N PRO A 16 47.96 17.02 -23.40
CA PRO A 16 48.65 18.30 -23.27
C PRO A 16 49.29 18.77 -24.58
N ARG A 17 50.04 17.89 -25.24
CA ARG A 17 50.70 18.21 -26.52
C ARG A 17 49.69 18.49 -27.62
N TRP A 18 48.68 17.63 -27.73
CA TRP A 18 47.67 17.78 -28.77
C TRP A 18 46.86 19.07 -28.60
N LEU A 19 46.52 19.44 -27.36
CA LEU A 19 45.76 20.66 -27.06
C LEU A 19 46.57 21.91 -27.34
N ASP A 20 47.88 21.93 -27.03
CA ASP A 20 48.76 23.06 -27.38
C ASP A 20 48.87 23.23 -28.91
N ASP A 21 49.08 22.14 -29.65
CA ASP A 21 49.15 22.16 -31.12
C ASP A 21 47.81 22.60 -31.75
N ALA A 22 46.69 22.08 -31.23
CA ALA A 22 45.35 22.40 -31.72
C ALA A 22 44.96 23.86 -31.40
N ALA A 23 45.29 24.34 -30.20
CA ALA A 23 45.01 25.72 -29.80
C ALA A 23 45.78 26.72 -30.68
N ALA A 24 47.05 26.44 -30.99
CA ALA A 24 47.85 27.26 -31.90
C ALA A 24 47.23 27.34 -33.30
N GLN A 25 46.86 26.20 -33.89
CA GLN A 25 46.23 26.17 -35.22
C GLN A 25 44.87 26.88 -35.25
N VAL A 26 44.06 26.70 -34.21
CA VAL A 26 42.74 27.36 -34.11
C VAL A 26 42.90 28.87 -33.94
N ALA A 27 43.92 29.32 -33.18
CA ALA A 27 44.25 30.72 -33.01
C ALA A 27 44.74 31.37 -34.31
N ASP A 28 45.57 30.68 -35.11
CA ASP A 28 46.01 31.15 -36.44
C ASP A 28 44.83 31.40 -37.40
N MET A 29 43.74 30.65 -37.23
CA MET A 29 42.49 30.83 -37.97
C MET A 29 41.55 31.89 -37.36
N GLY A 30 41.97 32.59 -36.30
CA GLY A 30 41.17 33.58 -35.58
C GLY A 30 40.05 32.98 -34.72
N GLY A 31 40.14 31.69 -34.37
CA GLY A 31 39.16 30.95 -33.58
C GLY A 31 39.55 30.78 -32.11
N ALA A 32 38.64 30.15 -31.35
CA ALA A 32 38.88 29.67 -29.99
C ALA A 32 38.64 28.15 -29.92
N LEU A 33 39.47 27.47 -29.13
CA LEU A 33 39.29 26.07 -28.77
C LEU A 33 38.55 26.00 -27.44
N VAL A 34 37.41 25.30 -27.43
CA VAL A 34 36.62 25.01 -26.23
C VAL A 34 36.77 23.54 -25.92
N ILE A 35 37.08 23.22 -24.67
CA ILE A 35 37.20 21.84 -24.19
C ILE A 35 36.29 21.62 -23.00
N THR A 36 35.72 20.43 -22.87
CA THR A 36 35.03 20.00 -21.65
C THR A 36 35.83 18.89 -20.98
N VAL A 37 35.95 18.99 -19.66
CA VAL A 37 36.73 18.05 -18.86
C VAL A 37 36.28 18.09 -17.41
N ARG A 38 36.35 16.94 -16.72
CA ARG A 38 36.12 16.89 -15.27
C ARG A 38 37.22 17.65 -14.51
N ARG A 39 36.84 18.41 -13.49
CA ARG A 39 37.75 19.26 -12.71
C ARG A 39 38.95 18.49 -12.14
N THR A 40 38.72 17.32 -11.55
CA THR A 40 39.80 16.47 -11.00
C THR A 40 40.81 16.05 -12.06
N PHE A 41 40.34 15.58 -13.23
CA PHE A 41 41.23 15.20 -14.33
C PHE A 41 42.03 16.39 -14.85
N PHE A 42 41.40 17.56 -14.93
CA PHE A 42 42.07 18.79 -15.33
C PHE A 42 43.16 19.18 -14.33
N ASP A 43 42.84 19.26 -13.04
CA ASP A 43 43.77 19.67 -11.99
C ASP A 43 44.96 18.72 -11.84
N GLU A 44 44.73 17.42 -11.98
CA GLU A 44 45.77 16.39 -11.80
C GLU A 44 46.65 16.19 -13.05
N ARG A 45 46.07 16.25 -14.26
CA ARG A 45 46.76 15.80 -15.48
C ARG A 45 47.00 16.86 -16.54
N LEU A 46 46.25 17.96 -16.53
CA LEU A 46 46.31 18.96 -17.61
C LEU A 46 46.86 20.30 -17.13
N ARG A 47 46.41 20.78 -15.97
CA ARG A 47 46.64 22.15 -15.48
C ARG A 47 48.11 22.55 -15.41
N ARG A 48 49.01 21.62 -15.11
CA ARG A 48 50.46 21.87 -14.98
C ARG A 48 51.25 21.54 -16.24
N SER A 49 50.61 20.98 -17.26
CA SER A 49 51.28 20.40 -18.43
C SER A 49 50.94 21.11 -19.75
N LEU A 50 49.97 22.02 -19.73
CA LEU A 50 49.58 22.84 -20.88
C LEU A 50 50.41 24.14 -20.90
N ASN A 51 50.93 24.52 -22.07
CA ASN A 51 51.66 25.78 -22.26
C ASN A 51 50.73 26.91 -22.73
N THR A 52 49.59 26.57 -23.32
CA THR A 52 48.56 27.52 -23.76
C THR A 52 47.85 28.14 -22.56
N ASP A 53 47.54 29.44 -22.63
CA ASP A 53 46.71 30.12 -21.64
C ASP A 53 45.27 29.59 -21.65
N ILE A 54 44.76 29.22 -20.47
CA ILE A 54 43.43 28.60 -20.32
C ILE A 54 42.53 29.51 -19.51
N LYS A 55 41.37 29.83 -20.09
CA LYS A 55 40.26 30.43 -19.35
C LYS A 55 39.34 29.34 -18.84
N MET A 56 39.32 29.13 -17.53
CA MET A 56 38.42 28.17 -16.89
C MET A 56 37.02 28.75 -16.73
N ILE A 57 36.02 27.96 -17.07
CA ILE A 57 34.60 28.23 -16.80
C ILE A 57 34.10 27.05 -15.97
N ASP A 58 33.86 27.29 -14.69
CA ASP A 58 33.21 26.31 -13.83
C ASP A 58 31.73 26.24 -14.17
N VAL A 59 31.22 25.04 -14.46
CA VAL A 59 29.78 24.79 -14.65
C VAL A 59 29.21 24.34 -13.31
N PRO A 60 28.47 25.20 -12.59
CA PRO A 60 27.91 24.85 -11.29
C PRO A 60 26.69 23.94 -11.42
N GLU A 61 26.29 23.32 -10.30
CA GLU A 61 24.93 22.81 -10.15
C GLU A 61 23.91 23.94 -10.25
N TRP A 62 22.68 23.62 -10.64
CA TRP A 62 21.58 24.58 -10.66
C TRP A 62 21.41 25.24 -9.29
N ALA A 63 21.22 26.55 -9.27
CA ALA A 63 20.76 27.22 -8.06
C ALA A 63 19.34 26.76 -7.73
N LYS A 64 18.95 26.86 -6.44
CA LYS A 64 17.59 26.49 -6.00
C LYS A 64 16.50 27.20 -6.82
N ALA A 65 16.68 28.49 -7.08
CA ALA A 65 15.73 29.30 -7.84
C ALA A 65 15.64 28.88 -9.32
N GLU A 66 16.77 28.55 -9.95
CA GLU A 66 16.80 28.06 -11.34
C GLU A 66 16.09 26.71 -11.44
N LEU A 67 16.34 25.79 -10.51
CA LEU A 67 15.63 24.51 -10.46
C LEU A 67 14.12 24.70 -10.27
N ASP A 68 13.71 25.58 -9.36
CA ASP A 68 12.29 25.87 -9.13
C ASP A 68 11.61 26.42 -10.39
N GLU A 69 12.31 27.24 -11.19
CA GLU A 69 11.82 27.75 -12.47
C GLU A 69 11.69 26.62 -13.50
N ILE A 70 12.71 25.78 -13.66
CA ILE A 70 12.70 24.62 -14.57
C ILE A 70 11.55 23.66 -14.23
N LEU A 71 11.34 23.36 -12.96
CA LEU A 71 10.26 22.48 -12.51
C LEU A 71 8.87 23.09 -12.83
N LYS A 72 8.69 24.39 -12.58
CA LYS A 72 7.44 25.10 -12.87
C LYS A 72 7.14 25.15 -14.37
N GLU A 73 8.14 25.39 -15.21
CA GLU A 73 7.99 25.35 -16.67
C GLU A 73 7.51 23.98 -17.17
N LYS A 74 7.86 22.91 -16.45
CA LYS A 74 7.40 21.54 -16.71
C LYS A 74 6.10 21.16 -15.99
N GLY A 75 5.42 22.12 -15.36
CA GLY A 75 4.15 21.92 -14.65
C GLY A 75 4.29 21.17 -13.31
N ILE A 76 5.50 21.08 -12.76
CA ILE A 76 5.77 20.43 -11.48
C ILE A 76 5.83 21.49 -10.38
N ASP A 77 5.09 21.26 -9.30
CA ASP A 77 5.11 22.12 -8.12
C ASP A 77 6.35 21.80 -7.25
N PRO A 78 7.34 22.71 -7.16
CA PRO A 78 8.56 22.44 -6.40
C PRO A 78 8.30 22.23 -4.90
N THR A 79 7.19 22.76 -4.37
CA THR A 79 6.85 22.62 -2.94
C THR A 79 6.40 21.22 -2.56
N LYS A 80 5.99 20.41 -3.55
CA LYS A 80 5.60 19.01 -3.36
C LYS A 80 6.77 18.05 -3.50
N VAL A 81 7.91 18.50 -4.02
CA VAL A 81 9.11 17.67 -4.13
C VAL A 81 9.77 17.56 -2.75
N ALA A 82 10.07 16.34 -2.31
CA ALA A 82 10.73 16.11 -1.05
C ALA A 82 12.05 16.92 -0.96
N PRO A 83 12.38 17.57 0.18
CA PRO A 83 13.55 18.45 0.28
C PRO A 83 14.87 17.80 -0.15
N ASP A 84 15.08 16.54 0.22
CA ASP A 84 16.30 15.81 -0.14
C ASP A 84 16.35 15.46 -1.63
N VAL A 85 15.21 15.16 -2.24
CA VAL A 85 15.09 14.95 -3.69
C VAL A 85 15.36 16.26 -4.43
N HIS A 86 14.75 17.36 -3.98
CA HIS A 86 14.97 18.70 -4.54
C HIS A 86 16.45 19.07 -4.55
N ALA A 87 17.14 18.86 -3.42
CA ALA A 87 18.57 19.11 -3.31
C ALA A 87 19.38 18.30 -4.33
N ARG A 88 18.97 17.05 -4.62
CA ARG A 88 19.64 16.18 -5.60
C ARG A 88 19.35 16.56 -7.05
N LEU A 89 18.15 17.06 -7.35
CA LEU A 89 17.75 17.53 -8.67
C LEU A 89 18.50 18.79 -9.12
N ARG A 90 19.28 19.43 -8.23
CA ARG A 90 20.21 20.51 -8.62
C ARG A 90 21.31 20.03 -9.56
N ASN A 91 21.63 18.73 -9.54
CA ASN A 91 22.52 18.12 -10.51
C ASN A 91 21.79 17.93 -11.85
N PRO A 92 22.25 18.57 -12.96
CA PRO A 92 21.55 18.52 -14.24
C PRO A 92 21.34 17.10 -14.80
N ARG A 93 22.27 16.16 -14.54
CA ARG A 93 22.14 14.77 -15.00
C ARG A 93 21.08 14.01 -14.23
N ILE A 94 21.02 14.21 -12.91
CA ILE A 94 19.98 13.59 -12.07
C ILE A 94 18.60 14.17 -12.42
N LEU A 95 18.51 15.47 -12.68
CA LEU A 95 17.29 16.12 -13.16
C LEU A 95 16.82 15.54 -14.50
N ALA A 96 17.73 15.35 -15.45
CA ALA A 96 17.42 14.74 -16.74
C ALA A 96 16.85 13.32 -16.58
N ILE A 97 17.43 12.50 -15.70
CA ILE A 97 16.90 11.16 -15.37
C ILE A 97 15.50 11.27 -14.76
N ALA A 98 15.27 12.22 -13.86
CA ALA A 98 13.96 12.42 -13.24
C ALA A 98 12.88 12.74 -14.30
N PHE A 99 13.20 13.59 -15.28
CA PHE A 99 12.31 13.86 -16.40
C PHE A 99 12.12 12.64 -17.30
N GLU A 100 13.17 11.89 -17.61
CA GLU A 100 13.06 10.66 -18.41
C GLU A 100 12.14 9.62 -17.72
N LEU A 101 12.21 9.50 -16.39
CA LEU A 101 11.30 8.63 -15.64
C LEU A 101 9.84 9.07 -15.76
N LEU A 102 9.60 10.39 -15.74
CA LEU A 102 8.26 10.95 -15.90
C LEU A 102 7.73 10.74 -17.33
N ASP A 103 8.55 11.08 -18.33
CA ASP A 103 8.20 10.98 -19.75
C ASP A 103 7.91 9.53 -20.17
N ASN A 104 8.63 8.56 -19.59
CA ASN A 104 8.41 7.13 -19.83
C ASN A 104 7.32 6.51 -18.94
N ALA A 105 6.55 7.30 -18.20
CA ALA A 105 5.53 6.84 -17.24
C ALA A 105 6.05 5.86 -16.17
N GLN A 106 7.36 5.86 -15.91
CA GLN A 106 7.98 5.10 -14.83
C GLN A 106 7.71 5.75 -13.47
N ILE A 107 7.38 7.04 -13.43
CA ILE A 107 6.76 7.76 -12.31
C ILE A 107 5.54 8.55 -12.80
N GLN A 108 4.56 8.80 -11.92
CA GLN A 108 3.43 9.69 -12.26
C GLN A 108 3.74 11.16 -11.99
N ASN A 109 4.52 11.43 -10.95
CA ASN A 109 4.91 12.78 -10.54
C ASN A 109 6.17 12.69 -9.66
N PHE A 110 6.72 13.84 -9.28
CA PHE A 110 7.99 13.91 -8.56
C PHE A 110 7.88 13.56 -7.05
N THR A 111 6.67 13.36 -6.50
CA THR A 111 6.52 12.88 -5.12
C THR A 111 6.81 11.38 -4.99
N GLU A 112 6.73 10.64 -6.10
CA GLU A 112 7.16 9.23 -6.19
C GLU A 112 8.68 9.05 -6.19
N LEU A 113 9.45 10.13 -6.32
CA LEU A 113 10.91 10.07 -6.32
C LEU A 113 11.45 9.97 -4.90
N SER A 114 12.45 9.12 -4.73
CA SER A 114 13.36 9.11 -3.58
C SER A 114 14.80 9.34 -4.08
N VAL A 115 15.70 9.69 -3.16
CA VAL A 115 17.11 9.84 -3.51
C VAL A 115 17.67 8.51 -4.00
N GLU A 116 17.32 7.41 -3.36
CA GLU A 116 17.75 6.05 -3.69
C GLU A 116 17.25 5.64 -5.08
N ARG A 117 16.01 6.00 -5.44
CA ARG A 117 15.45 5.76 -6.77
C ARG A 117 16.25 6.49 -7.84
N LEU A 118 16.54 7.77 -7.63
CA LEU A 118 17.34 8.57 -8.56
C LEU A 118 18.77 8.04 -8.70
N LEU A 119 19.39 7.66 -7.59
CA LEU A 119 20.73 7.07 -7.59
C LEU A 119 20.76 5.71 -8.29
N PHE A 120 19.75 4.87 -8.06
CA PHE A 120 19.61 3.57 -8.74
C PHE A 120 19.46 3.74 -10.25
N GLU A 121 18.59 4.65 -10.69
CA GLU A 121 18.38 4.92 -12.11
C GLU A 121 19.62 5.58 -12.74
N HIS A 122 20.33 6.43 -12.01
CA HIS A 122 21.62 6.96 -12.46
C HIS A 122 22.65 5.86 -12.74
N ILE A 123 22.75 4.85 -11.86
CA ILE A 123 23.60 3.68 -12.08
C ILE A 123 23.16 2.92 -13.35
N ARG A 124 21.85 2.75 -13.56
CA ARG A 124 21.29 2.01 -14.70
C ARG A 124 21.50 2.74 -16.04
N THR A 125 21.29 4.05 -16.08
CA THR A 125 21.46 4.88 -17.28
C THR A 125 22.92 5.07 -17.65
N GLY A 126 23.82 5.28 -16.67
CA GLY A 126 25.26 5.42 -16.93
C GLY A 126 25.89 4.22 -17.66
N ALA A 127 25.31 3.02 -17.51
CA ALA A 127 25.75 1.82 -18.24
C ALA A 127 25.26 1.76 -19.70
N ARG A 128 24.19 2.48 -20.07
CA ARG A 128 23.67 2.53 -21.44
C ARG A 128 24.48 3.44 -22.34
N ASP A 129 25.00 4.53 -21.78
CA ASP A 129 25.73 5.55 -22.55
C ASP A 129 27.22 5.23 -22.72
N GLY A 130 27.72 4.14 -22.11
CA GLY A 130 29.11 3.69 -22.25
C GLY A 130 30.16 4.62 -21.63
N GLU A 131 29.72 5.63 -20.87
CA GLU A 131 30.58 6.68 -20.30
C GLU A 131 31.29 6.26 -19.00
N THR A 132 30.98 5.09 -18.44
CA THR A 132 31.52 4.63 -17.15
C THR A 132 32.58 3.54 -17.30
N PRO A 133 33.67 3.54 -16.50
CA PRO A 133 34.70 2.49 -16.54
C PRO A 133 34.20 1.11 -16.04
N GLU A 134 32.96 1.04 -15.54
CA GLU A 134 32.34 -0.12 -14.91
C GLU A 134 30.86 -0.21 -15.32
N THR A 135 30.31 -1.42 -15.42
CA THR A 135 28.88 -1.64 -15.71
C THR A 135 27.99 -1.41 -14.48
N ALA A 136 26.70 -1.14 -14.71
CA ALA A 136 25.71 -0.98 -13.63
C ALA A 136 25.69 -2.19 -12.67
N GLU A 137 25.77 -3.40 -13.20
CA GLU A 137 25.78 -4.64 -12.41
C GLU A 137 27.03 -4.76 -11.52
N GLN A 138 28.19 -4.42 -12.07
CA GLN A 138 29.45 -4.43 -11.32
C GLN A 138 29.42 -3.38 -10.21
N PHE A 139 28.91 -2.18 -10.50
CA PHE A 139 28.76 -1.10 -9.53
C PHE A 139 27.78 -1.48 -8.40
N ALA A 140 26.60 -1.98 -8.74
CA ALA A 140 25.60 -2.45 -7.78
C ALA A 140 26.15 -3.60 -6.91
N ARG A 141 26.89 -4.53 -7.52
CA ARG A 141 27.57 -5.61 -6.82
C ARG A 141 28.63 -5.06 -5.85
N ARG A 142 29.40 -4.04 -6.24
CA ARG A 142 30.37 -3.42 -5.34
C ARG A 142 29.68 -2.77 -4.15
N LEU A 143 28.64 -1.96 -4.35
CA LEU A 143 27.88 -1.36 -3.26
C LEU A 143 27.30 -2.42 -2.31
N SER A 144 26.68 -3.45 -2.86
CA SER A 144 26.15 -4.59 -2.09
C SER A 144 27.22 -5.25 -1.21
N LEU A 145 28.44 -5.38 -1.72
CA LEU A 145 29.54 -5.98 -0.97
C LEU A 145 30.11 -5.06 0.13
N HIS A 146 30.16 -3.73 -0.09
CA HIS A 146 30.51 -2.77 0.97
C HIS A 146 29.52 -2.85 2.12
N ALA A 147 28.22 -2.88 1.80
CA ALA A 147 27.16 -3.05 2.79
C ALA A 147 27.29 -4.38 3.55
N LYS A 148 27.60 -5.49 2.87
CA LYS A 148 27.86 -6.78 3.56
C LYS A 148 29.01 -6.68 4.54
N GLU A 149 30.11 -6.03 4.16
CA GLU A 149 31.23 -5.81 5.08
C GLU A 149 30.83 -4.96 6.28
N ILE A 150 30.07 -3.89 6.08
CA ILE A 150 29.53 -3.06 7.18
C ILE A 150 28.67 -3.92 8.11
N LEU A 151 27.76 -4.74 7.57
CA LEU A 151 26.90 -5.61 8.37
C LEU A 151 27.71 -6.63 9.17
N GLU A 152 28.80 -7.19 8.61
CA GLU A 152 29.69 -8.09 9.36
C GLU A 152 30.48 -7.36 10.45
N ARG A 153 30.93 -6.13 10.20
CA ARG A 153 31.56 -5.27 11.22
C ARG A 153 30.59 -4.95 12.36
N VAL A 154 29.32 -4.67 12.05
CA VAL A 154 28.25 -4.43 13.02
C VAL A 154 27.98 -5.67 13.87
N LYS A 155 27.83 -6.85 13.25
CA LYS A 155 27.65 -8.12 13.97
C LYS A 155 28.82 -8.44 14.89
N SER A 156 30.03 -8.10 14.47
CA SER A 156 31.25 -8.25 15.26
C SER A 156 31.43 -7.15 16.33
N GLN A 157 30.44 -6.28 16.52
CA GLN A 157 30.43 -5.16 17.46
C GLN A 157 31.61 -4.19 17.27
N ARG A 158 32.17 -4.10 16.05
CA ARG A 158 33.24 -3.16 15.75
C ARG A 158 32.69 -1.73 15.72
N THR A 159 33.29 -0.86 16.53
CA THR A 159 32.93 0.56 16.63
C THR A 159 33.86 1.45 15.79
N GLU A 160 35.16 1.14 15.78
CA GLU A 160 36.18 1.89 15.04
C GLU A 160 36.14 1.59 13.54
N ASP A 161 36.26 2.64 12.72
CA ASP A 161 36.33 2.58 11.24
C ASP A 161 35.21 1.78 10.59
N ARG A 162 34.06 1.70 11.26
CA ARG A 162 32.91 0.87 10.84
C ARG A 162 32.52 1.10 9.39
N LEU A 163 32.55 2.35 8.93
CA LEU A 163 32.14 2.78 7.59
C LEU A 163 33.32 3.13 6.65
N ILE A 164 34.56 2.90 7.09
CA ILE A 164 35.76 3.32 6.37
C ILE A 164 36.35 2.14 5.59
N PHE A 165 36.79 2.42 4.36
CA PHE A 165 37.36 1.47 3.42
C PHE A 165 38.68 1.99 2.88
N ASP A 166 39.60 1.08 2.56
CA ASP A 166 40.94 1.37 2.03
C ASP A 166 40.99 1.07 0.52
N GLN A 167 41.42 2.04 -0.28
CA GLN A 167 41.62 1.93 -1.74
C GLN A 167 42.79 1.02 -2.11
N MET A 168 43.77 0.83 -1.22
CA MET A 168 45.03 0.14 -1.47
C MET A 168 45.13 -1.26 -0.82
N ALA A 169 44.13 -1.69 -0.05
CA ALA A 169 44.11 -3.03 0.53
C ALA A 169 44.20 -4.06 -0.61
N GLY A 170 45.30 -4.83 -0.62
CA GLY A 170 45.79 -5.61 -1.78
C GLY A 170 44.82 -6.65 -2.38
N ARG A 171 45.33 -7.42 -3.36
CA ARG A 171 44.64 -8.39 -4.24
C ARG A 171 43.65 -9.40 -3.60
N ALA A 172 43.49 -9.41 -2.28
CA ALA A 172 42.56 -10.26 -1.53
C ALA A 172 41.23 -9.56 -1.14
N VAL A 173 41.09 -8.24 -1.32
CA VAL A 173 39.81 -7.54 -1.09
C VAL A 173 39.08 -7.34 -2.43
N PRO A 174 37.79 -7.70 -2.57
CA PRO A 174 37.09 -7.65 -3.86
C PRO A 174 36.68 -6.24 -4.34
N TYR A 175 37.23 -5.16 -3.75
CA TYR A 175 36.81 -3.77 -3.94
C TYR A 175 37.94 -2.89 -4.50
N ILE A 176 38.44 -3.19 -5.70
CA ILE A 176 39.42 -2.29 -6.34
C ILE A 176 38.67 -1.07 -6.89
N LEU A 177 38.60 0.01 -6.10
CA LEU A 177 38.21 1.33 -6.57
C LEU A 177 39.45 2.03 -7.11
N THR A 178 39.62 2.03 -8.44
CA THR A 178 40.71 2.79 -9.05
C THR A 178 40.49 4.29 -8.83
N PRO A 179 41.56 5.12 -8.81
CA PRO A 179 41.43 6.58 -8.73
C PRO A 179 40.48 7.15 -9.81
N ASP A 180 40.53 6.58 -11.02
CA ASP A 180 39.62 6.92 -12.12
C ASP A 180 38.14 6.63 -11.79
N LEU A 181 37.87 5.53 -11.07
CA LEU A 181 36.52 5.13 -10.67
C LEU A 181 36.02 5.94 -9.47
N MET A 182 36.89 6.26 -8.52
CA MET A 182 36.61 7.18 -7.42
C MET A 182 36.22 8.54 -7.96
N ALA A 183 36.99 9.12 -8.90
CA ALA A 183 36.69 10.41 -9.52
C ALA A 183 35.37 10.44 -10.31
N VAL A 184 34.83 9.26 -10.69
CA VAL A 184 33.54 9.13 -11.37
C VAL A 184 32.37 8.95 -10.41
N THR A 185 32.61 8.42 -9.21
CA THR A 185 31.56 7.93 -8.29
C THR A 185 31.51 8.69 -6.95
N THR A 186 32.49 9.55 -6.67
CA THR A 186 32.62 10.36 -5.44
C THR A 186 31.58 11.45 -5.27
N GLU A 187 30.91 11.91 -6.33
CA GLU A 187 29.93 13.01 -6.16
C GLU A 187 28.67 12.56 -5.40
N HIS A 188 28.35 11.26 -5.39
CA HIS A 188 27.07 10.78 -4.88
C HIS A 188 27.16 9.60 -3.91
N PHE A 189 28.10 8.67 -4.12
CA PHE A 189 28.13 7.40 -3.38
C PHE A 189 29.25 7.29 -2.35
N PHE A 190 30.40 7.89 -2.63
CA PHE A 190 31.60 7.77 -1.79
C PHE A 190 32.11 9.13 -1.34
N LYS A 191 32.67 9.21 -0.14
CA LYS A 191 33.31 10.43 0.39
C LYS A 191 34.75 10.11 0.81
N PRO A 192 35.75 10.90 0.41
CA PRO A 192 37.11 10.73 0.93
C PRO A 192 37.15 11.02 2.44
N VAL A 193 38.02 10.33 3.17
CA VAL A 193 38.28 10.62 4.59
C VAL A 193 39.26 11.79 4.70
N GLU A 194 38.89 12.82 5.47
CA GLU A 194 39.72 14.01 5.61
C GLU A 194 41.05 13.68 6.29
N GLY A 195 42.16 14.08 5.67
CA GLY A 195 43.50 13.88 6.21
C GLY A 195 44.16 12.53 5.91
N GLU A 196 43.43 11.55 5.37
CA GLU A 196 43.96 10.19 5.10
C GLU A 196 43.82 9.80 3.62
N ALA A 197 44.90 9.99 2.87
CA ALA A 197 44.96 9.64 1.46
C ALA A 197 44.79 8.13 1.26
N GLY A 198 43.81 7.72 0.45
CA GLY A 198 43.49 6.32 0.18
C GLY A 198 42.34 5.75 0.99
N LEU A 199 41.80 6.48 1.97
CA LEU A 199 40.61 6.06 2.71
C LEU A 199 39.34 6.78 2.22
N TYR A 200 38.22 6.06 2.27
CA TYR A 200 36.91 6.59 1.89
C TYR A 200 35.79 5.93 2.69
N SER A 201 34.62 6.57 2.72
CA SER A 201 33.38 6.03 3.27
C SER A 201 32.27 6.08 2.24
N LEU A 202 31.17 5.36 2.49
CA LEU A 202 29.92 5.60 1.77
C LEU A 202 29.30 6.94 2.25
N SER A 203 28.66 7.66 1.34
CA SER A 203 27.73 8.73 1.71
C SER A 203 26.52 8.12 2.41
N ASP A 204 25.77 8.91 3.18
CA ASP A 204 24.59 8.39 3.90
C ASP A 204 23.54 7.78 2.95
N THR A 205 23.23 8.47 1.85
CA THR A 205 22.33 7.98 0.79
C THR A 205 22.93 6.81 0.01
N GLY A 206 24.25 6.81 -0.20
CA GLY A 206 24.97 5.69 -0.82
C GLY A 206 24.93 4.44 0.06
N LEU A 207 24.99 4.61 1.38
CA LEU A 207 24.86 3.54 2.37
C LEU A 207 23.47 2.93 2.34
N THR A 208 22.40 3.74 2.35
CA THR A 208 21.02 3.25 2.23
C THR A 208 20.83 2.38 0.99
N LEU A 209 21.23 2.87 -0.19
CA LEU A 209 21.11 2.09 -1.43
C LEU A 209 21.97 0.82 -1.37
N ALA A 210 23.20 0.90 -0.84
CA ALA A 210 24.08 -0.25 -0.68
C ALA A 210 23.47 -1.33 0.22
N LEU A 211 22.85 -0.94 1.34
CA LEU A 211 22.12 -1.83 2.25
C LEU A 211 20.92 -2.47 1.54
N GLY A 212 20.15 -1.69 0.77
CA GLY A 212 19.04 -2.21 -0.04
C GLY A 212 19.49 -3.26 -1.07
N LEU A 213 20.59 -3.00 -1.78
CA LEU A 213 21.19 -3.95 -2.73
C LEU A 213 21.78 -5.19 -2.03
N ALA A 214 22.31 -5.04 -0.81
CA ALA A 214 22.77 -6.17 0.01
C ALA A 214 21.61 -7.06 0.47
N LEU A 215 20.50 -6.45 0.93
CA LEU A 215 19.25 -7.15 1.24
C LEU A 215 18.77 -7.95 0.03
N LEU A 216 18.60 -7.29 -1.12
CA LEU A 216 18.14 -7.95 -2.35
C LEU A 216 19.06 -9.11 -2.77
N SER A 217 20.38 -8.92 -2.66
CA SER A 217 21.37 -9.98 -2.94
C SER A 217 21.23 -11.18 -1.99
N ALA A 218 20.97 -10.95 -0.70
CA ALA A 218 20.76 -12.00 0.28
C ALA A 218 19.47 -12.77 0.01
N LEU A 219 18.36 -12.07 -0.28
CA LEU A 219 17.07 -12.68 -0.60
C LEU A 219 17.14 -13.52 -1.88
N ARG A 220 17.80 -13.03 -2.93
CA ARG A 220 18.04 -13.82 -4.15
C ARG A 220 18.86 -15.09 -3.88
N ALA A 221 19.83 -15.01 -2.98
CA ALA A 221 20.61 -16.16 -2.58
C ALA A 221 19.79 -17.16 -1.75
N ALA A 222 18.86 -16.70 -0.90
CA ALA A 222 17.93 -17.55 -0.18
C ALA A 222 16.97 -18.26 -1.14
N ASP A 223 16.30 -17.50 -2.01
CA ASP A 223 15.34 -18.01 -3.00
C ASP A 223 15.97 -19.06 -3.92
N ARG A 224 17.15 -18.77 -4.50
CA ARG A 224 17.90 -19.72 -5.34
C ARG A 224 18.29 -21.01 -4.60
N ASN A 225 18.48 -20.93 -3.28
CA ASN A 225 18.86 -22.08 -2.46
C ASN A 225 17.63 -22.75 -1.80
N GLY A 226 16.40 -22.37 -2.17
CA GLY A 226 15.17 -22.91 -1.59
C GLY A 226 14.98 -22.61 -0.11
N ARG A 227 15.59 -21.54 0.40
CA ARG A 227 15.41 -21.06 1.79
C ARG A 227 14.24 -20.09 1.85
N ASP A 228 13.59 -20.00 3.02
CA ASP A 228 12.51 -19.03 3.25
C ASP A 228 13.03 -17.60 3.14
N VAL A 229 12.45 -16.83 2.21
CA VAL A 229 12.84 -15.45 1.91
C VAL A 229 12.44 -14.51 3.04
N THR A 230 11.31 -14.77 3.71
CA THR A 230 10.81 -13.97 4.82
C THR A 230 11.71 -14.13 6.05
N GLU A 231 12.09 -15.37 6.38
CA GLU A 231 13.04 -15.63 7.47
C GLU A 231 14.42 -15.04 7.18
N GLU A 232 14.90 -15.14 5.93
CA GLU A 232 16.16 -14.50 5.54
C GLU A 232 16.08 -12.97 5.65
N LEU A 233 14.94 -12.36 5.29
CA LEU A 233 14.73 -10.93 5.44
C LEU A 233 14.83 -10.52 6.91
N GLU A 234 14.08 -11.16 7.81
CA GLU A 234 14.13 -10.90 9.26
C GLU A 234 15.57 -11.00 9.80
N ARG A 235 16.31 -12.05 9.38
CA ARG A 235 17.70 -12.27 9.77
C ARG A 235 18.67 -11.17 9.31
N VAL A 236 18.46 -10.61 8.12
CA VAL A 236 19.34 -9.56 7.58
C VAL A 236 18.95 -8.18 8.10
N LEU A 237 17.70 -7.96 8.52
CA LEU A 237 17.25 -6.69 9.08
C LEU A 237 17.80 -6.41 10.49
N GLU A 238 18.09 -7.43 11.29
CA GLU A 238 18.66 -7.26 12.64
C GLU A 238 19.94 -6.37 12.67
N PRO A 239 21.00 -6.66 11.88
CA PRO A 239 22.18 -5.78 11.84
C PRO A 239 21.93 -4.44 11.14
N VAL A 240 20.91 -4.32 10.28
CA VAL A 240 20.53 -3.03 9.66
C VAL A 240 19.87 -2.11 10.69
N ALA A 241 19.08 -2.68 11.61
CA ALA A 241 18.45 -1.93 12.69
C ALA A 241 19.47 -1.23 13.59
N ALA A 242 20.64 -1.83 13.81
CA ALA A 242 21.74 -1.21 14.55
C ALA A 242 22.39 0.00 13.85
N LEU A 243 21.99 0.31 12.61
CA LEU A 243 22.42 1.48 11.85
C LEU A 243 21.34 2.56 11.74
N ASP A 244 20.16 2.36 12.33
CA ASP A 244 19.00 3.28 12.21
C ASP A 244 18.58 3.55 10.75
N LYS A 245 18.76 2.57 9.85
CA LYS A 245 18.48 2.68 8.40
C LYS A 245 17.48 1.65 7.88
N THR A 246 16.74 0.96 8.76
CA THR A 246 15.89 -0.18 8.36
C THR A 246 14.82 0.20 7.35
N ALA A 247 14.04 1.25 7.62
CA ALA A 247 12.95 1.68 6.73
C ALA A 247 13.48 2.05 5.34
N ASP A 248 14.49 2.92 5.29
CA ASP A 248 15.08 3.38 4.04
C ASP A 248 15.73 2.25 3.25
N ALA A 249 16.45 1.34 3.92
CA ALA A 249 17.12 0.21 3.27
C ALA A 249 16.12 -0.80 2.69
N VAL A 250 15.04 -1.11 3.42
CA VAL A 250 13.99 -2.01 2.92
C VAL A 250 13.23 -1.38 1.77
N LEU A 251 12.88 -0.09 1.88
CA LEU A 251 12.21 0.63 0.80
C LEU A 251 13.11 0.72 -0.44
N ALA A 252 14.42 0.98 -0.27
CA ALA A 252 15.39 0.97 -1.37
C ALA A 252 15.46 -0.40 -2.06
N ALA A 253 15.47 -1.49 -1.29
CA ALA A 253 15.42 -2.85 -1.83
C ALA A 253 14.09 -3.10 -2.59
N ALA A 254 12.95 -2.69 -2.03
CA ALA A 254 11.63 -2.84 -2.64
C ALA A 254 11.53 -2.05 -3.94
N MET A 255 12.02 -0.81 -3.97
CA MET A 255 12.10 0.03 -5.18
C MET A 255 12.94 -0.64 -6.27
N ALA A 256 14.16 -1.07 -5.95
CA ALA A 256 15.03 -1.76 -6.90
C ALA A 256 14.40 -3.07 -7.43
N ALA A 257 13.77 -3.86 -6.55
CA ALA A 257 13.09 -5.10 -6.91
C ALA A 257 11.83 -4.86 -7.76
N SER A 258 11.12 -3.75 -7.56
CA SER A 258 9.88 -3.44 -8.28
C SER A 258 10.09 -3.11 -9.76
N VAL A 259 11.28 -2.61 -10.12
CA VAL A 259 11.62 -2.24 -11.51
C VAL A 259 12.52 -3.25 -12.21
N ASP A 260 13.08 -4.21 -11.46
CA ASP A 260 13.82 -5.32 -12.03
C ASP A 260 12.85 -6.44 -12.40
N GLU A 261 12.51 -6.55 -13.69
CA GLU A 261 11.60 -7.57 -14.23
C GLU A 261 12.01 -9.01 -13.89
N THR A 262 13.30 -9.27 -13.67
CA THR A 262 13.83 -10.61 -13.35
C THR A 262 13.63 -11.00 -11.89
N CYS A 263 13.24 -10.04 -11.03
CA CYS A 263 13.05 -10.29 -9.61
C CYS A 263 11.75 -11.08 -9.37
N PRO A 264 11.79 -12.24 -8.68
CA PRO A 264 10.59 -13.01 -8.34
C PRO A 264 9.61 -12.22 -7.47
N ASN A 265 8.30 -12.48 -7.66
CA ASN A 265 7.25 -11.88 -6.84
C ASN A 265 7.34 -12.29 -5.36
N THR A 266 7.91 -13.46 -5.05
CA THR A 266 8.19 -13.90 -3.68
C THR A 266 9.08 -12.91 -2.93
N ILE A 267 10.16 -12.45 -3.58
CA ILE A 267 11.09 -11.45 -3.03
C ILE A 267 10.42 -10.08 -2.93
N ARG A 268 9.73 -9.64 -3.99
CA ARG A 268 9.04 -8.34 -4.01
C ARG A 268 7.99 -8.24 -2.90
N SER A 269 7.16 -9.28 -2.75
CA SER A 269 6.14 -9.37 -1.71
C SER A 269 6.76 -9.39 -0.31
N ALA A 270 7.80 -10.19 -0.08
CA ALA A 270 8.50 -10.21 1.21
C ALA A 270 9.08 -8.85 1.60
N LEU A 271 9.64 -8.10 0.65
CA LEU A 271 10.14 -6.74 0.91
C LEU A 271 9.02 -5.75 1.26
N MET A 272 7.88 -5.81 0.56
CA MET A 272 6.71 -4.99 0.88
C MET A 272 6.18 -5.32 2.29
N VAL A 273 5.98 -6.60 2.60
CA VAL A 273 5.54 -7.03 3.94
C VAL A 273 6.54 -6.60 5.00
N GLY A 274 7.83 -6.85 4.78
CA GLY A 274 8.90 -6.47 5.69
C GLY A 274 8.91 -4.96 5.98
N PHE A 275 8.68 -4.13 4.96
CA PHE A 275 8.54 -2.68 5.12
C PHE A 275 7.33 -2.33 6.00
N LEU A 276 6.16 -2.88 5.71
CA LEU A 276 4.92 -2.57 6.42
C LEU A 276 4.89 -3.07 7.87
N THR A 277 5.77 -4.00 8.23
CA THR A 277 5.91 -4.52 9.59
C THR A 277 6.72 -3.57 10.49
N LEU A 278 7.47 -2.62 9.91
CA LEU A 278 8.26 -1.65 10.67
C LEU A 278 7.37 -0.70 11.47
N GLN A 279 7.84 -0.31 12.64
CA GLN A 279 7.16 0.70 13.47
C GLN A 279 7.60 2.11 13.09
N ASN A 280 6.69 3.08 13.23
CA ASN A 280 6.96 4.52 13.03
C ASN A 280 7.51 4.89 11.64
N ILE A 281 6.94 4.32 10.58
CA ILE A 281 7.26 4.72 9.20
C ILE A 281 6.75 6.15 8.99
N GLY A 282 7.61 7.04 8.51
CA GLY A 282 7.25 8.42 8.21
C GLY A 282 6.32 8.54 7.01
N GLY A 283 5.31 9.41 7.10
CA GLY A 283 4.28 9.58 6.06
C GLY A 283 4.83 10.02 4.70
N GLU A 284 6.00 10.67 4.67
CA GLU A 284 6.73 11.03 3.47
C GLU A 284 7.16 9.84 2.61
N LEU A 285 7.20 8.63 3.18
CA LEU A 285 7.56 7.41 2.47
C LEU A 285 6.37 6.77 1.73
N TYR A 286 5.15 7.29 1.90
CA TYR A 286 3.95 6.74 1.28
C TYR A 286 3.98 6.81 -0.24
N ASP A 287 4.27 7.97 -0.82
CA ASP A 287 4.29 8.13 -2.28
C ASP A 287 5.38 7.27 -2.96
N PRO A 288 6.63 7.19 -2.44
CA PRO A 288 7.61 6.22 -2.91
C PRO A 288 7.11 4.77 -2.81
N PHE A 289 6.49 4.39 -1.68
CA PHE A 289 5.92 3.05 -1.52
C PHE A 289 4.78 2.78 -2.52
N ARG A 290 3.91 3.76 -2.77
CA ARG A 290 2.87 3.65 -3.80
C ARG A 290 3.47 3.40 -5.18
N SER A 291 4.60 4.03 -5.52
CA SER A 291 5.30 3.73 -6.77
C SER A 291 5.80 2.28 -6.83
N VAL A 292 6.26 1.71 -5.72
CA VAL A 292 6.65 0.28 -5.65
C VAL A 292 5.44 -0.61 -5.98
N VAL A 293 4.28 -0.32 -5.39
CA VAL A 293 3.02 -1.03 -5.66
C VAL A 293 2.59 -0.88 -7.13
N ARG A 294 2.68 0.32 -7.70
CA ARG A 294 2.36 0.58 -9.12
C ARG A 294 3.26 -0.19 -10.08
N ASN A 295 4.52 -0.41 -9.73
CA ASN A 295 5.49 -1.12 -10.55
C ASN A 295 5.38 -2.65 -10.42
N ALA A 296 4.92 -3.14 -9.27
CA ALA A 296 4.76 -4.58 -9.02
C ALA A 296 3.39 -4.92 -8.39
N PRO A 297 2.26 -4.66 -9.10
CA PRO A 297 0.92 -4.82 -8.53
C PRO A 297 0.62 -6.27 -8.10
N GLU A 298 1.13 -7.26 -8.82
CA GLU A 298 0.93 -8.68 -8.46
C GLU A 298 1.64 -9.04 -7.14
N ALA A 299 2.87 -8.56 -6.94
CA ALA A 299 3.57 -8.75 -5.68
C ALA A 299 2.86 -8.05 -4.51
N ALA A 300 2.28 -6.86 -4.76
CA ALA A 300 1.49 -6.13 -3.78
C ALA A 300 0.21 -6.87 -3.38
N LEU A 301 -0.50 -7.48 -4.33
CA LEU A 301 -1.69 -8.29 -4.04
C LEU A 301 -1.33 -9.58 -3.28
N LEU A 302 -0.21 -10.22 -3.59
CA LEU A 302 0.31 -11.34 -2.80
C LEU A 302 0.70 -10.93 -1.38
N ALA A 303 1.31 -9.74 -1.22
CA ALA A 303 1.63 -9.18 0.09
C ALA A 303 0.35 -8.88 0.89
N LEU A 304 -0.70 -8.37 0.23
CA LEU A 304 -1.99 -8.09 0.87
C LEU A 304 -2.68 -9.39 1.30
N GLN A 305 -2.69 -10.40 0.42
CA GLN A 305 -3.20 -11.72 0.75
C GLN A 305 -2.49 -12.31 1.96
N PHE A 306 -1.15 -12.25 2.01
CA PHE A 306 -0.39 -12.66 3.18
C PHE A 306 -0.78 -11.86 4.42
N ALA A 307 -0.89 -10.54 4.30
CA ALA A 307 -1.21 -9.64 5.41
C ALA A 307 -2.57 -9.92 6.06
N VAL A 308 -3.59 -10.25 5.27
CA VAL A 308 -4.93 -10.51 5.78
C VAL A 308 -5.16 -11.96 6.21
N THR A 309 -4.36 -12.91 5.71
CA THR A 309 -4.49 -14.34 6.07
C THR A 309 -3.55 -14.78 7.19
N THR A 310 -2.51 -13.99 7.50
CA THR A 310 -1.59 -14.28 8.61
C THR A 310 -2.22 -13.96 9.96
N SER A 311 -1.81 -14.70 10.99
CA SER A 311 -2.15 -14.37 12.38
C SER A 311 -1.27 -13.27 12.99
N ARG A 312 -0.19 -12.88 12.28
CA ARG A 312 0.73 -11.84 12.73
C ARG A 312 0.16 -10.46 12.42
N HIS A 313 0.12 -9.58 13.42
CA HIS A 313 -0.25 -8.20 13.17
C HIS A 313 0.83 -7.48 12.34
N ILE A 314 0.43 -6.91 11.21
CA ILE A 314 1.24 -5.99 10.41
C ILE A 314 0.80 -4.57 10.74
N ALA A 315 1.73 -3.75 11.23
CA ALA A 315 1.42 -2.45 11.82
C ALA A 315 0.81 -1.45 10.83
N ASN A 316 1.26 -1.46 9.57
CA ASN A 316 0.86 -0.49 8.54
C ASN A 316 0.17 -1.18 7.35
N SER A 317 -0.63 -2.23 7.58
CA SER A 317 -1.27 -2.98 6.48
C SER A 317 -2.20 -2.10 5.62
N ASP A 318 -2.79 -1.07 6.22
CA ASP A 318 -3.63 -0.06 5.58
C ASP A 318 -2.93 0.70 4.44
N TRP A 319 -1.61 0.90 4.54
CA TRP A 319 -0.82 1.51 3.47
C TRP A 319 -0.88 0.71 2.17
N LEU A 320 -0.91 -0.62 2.27
CA LEU A 320 -0.96 -1.50 1.11
C LEU A 320 -2.33 -1.44 0.42
N SER A 321 -3.41 -1.55 1.19
CA SER A 321 -4.78 -1.42 0.68
C SER A 321 -4.99 -0.02 0.08
N GLY A 322 -4.51 1.04 0.74
CA GLY A 322 -4.54 2.41 0.22
C GLY A 322 -3.77 2.56 -1.09
N ALA A 323 -2.52 2.07 -1.16
CA ALA A 323 -1.70 2.18 -2.36
C ALA A 323 -2.30 1.43 -3.55
N LEU A 324 -2.88 0.23 -3.33
CA LEU A 324 -3.58 -0.52 -4.36
C LEU A 324 -4.83 0.23 -4.89
N ARG A 325 -5.58 0.90 -3.99
CA ARG A 325 -6.72 1.74 -4.38
C ARG A 325 -6.28 2.97 -5.19
N ASP A 326 -5.16 3.60 -4.84
CA ASP A 326 -4.65 4.75 -5.58
C ASP A 326 -4.22 4.38 -7.00
N VAL A 327 -3.57 3.22 -7.18
CA VAL A 327 -3.02 2.80 -8.48
C VAL A 327 -4.05 2.13 -9.39
N ARG A 328 -5.26 1.81 -8.90
CA ARG A 328 -6.29 1.07 -9.67
C ARG A 328 -6.80 1.80 -10.91
N ASN A 329 -6.54 3.10 -11.04
CA ASN A 329 -6.89 3.86 -12.24
C ASN A 329 -5.86 3.71 -13.36
N VAL A 330 -4.71 3.09 -13.08
CA VAL A 330 -3.71 2.73 -14.10
C VAL A 330 -4.12 1.39 -14.72
N GLU A 331 -4.35 1.36 -16.03
CA GLU A 331 -4.87 0.19 -16.77
C GLU A 331 -4.08 -1.10 -16.48
N ARG A 332 -2.75 -1.06 -16.60
CA ARG A 332 -1.88 -2.21 -16.30
C ARG A 332 -2.03 -2.75 -14.88
N CYS A 333 -2.31 -1.88 -13.91
CA CYS A 333 -2.50 -2.26 -12.51
C CYS A 333 -3.91 -2.82 -12.31
N TRP A 334 -4.90 -2.20 -12.96
CA TRP A 334 -6.29 -2.63 -12.90
C TRP A 334 -6.49 -4.06 -13.39
N ASP A 335 -5.87 -4.45 -14.51
CA ASP A 335 -6.01 -5.81 -15.04
C ASP A 335 -5.58 -6.88 -14.03
N VAL A 336 -4.51 -6.60 -13.29
CA VAL A 336 -4.01 -7.49 -12.23
C VAL A 336 -4.93 -7.44 -11.01
N ILE A 337 -5.32 -6.24 -10.55
CA ILE A 337 -6.20 -6.03 -9.39
C ILE A 337 -7.56 -6.69 -9.60
N ALA A 338 -8.20 -6.47 -10.75
CA ALA A 338 -9.51 -7.02 -11.07
C ALA A 338 -9.50 -8.55 -11.05
N ARG A 339 -8.45 -9.17 -11.59
CA ARG A 339 -8.27 -10.63 -11.57
C ARG A 339 -8.18 -11.18 -10.14
N TYR A 340 -7.40 -10.55 -9.27
CA TYR A 340 -7.29 -10.96 -7.86
C TYR A 340 -8.58 -10.69 -7.09
N ALA A 341 -9.25 -9.56 -7.31
CA ALA A 341 -10.54 -9.27 -6.69
C ALA A 341 -11.60 -10.31 -7.07
N ILE A 342 -11.67 -10.70 -8.35
CA ILE A 342 -12.55 -11.79 -8.80
C ILE A 342 -12.22 -13.10 -8.08
N ASP A 343 -10.93 -13.43 -7.97
CA ASP A 343 -10.49 -14.66 -7.32
C ASP A 343 -10.90 -14.63 -5.83
N TRP A 344 -10.56 -13.57 -5.09
CA TRP A 344 -10.90 -13.41 -3.68
C TRP A 344 -12.41 -13.44 -3.41
N LEU A 345 -13.24 -12.82 -4.25
CA LEU A 345 -14.70 -12.89 -4.14
C LEU A 345 -15.25 -14.31 -4.38
N ARG A 346 -14.53 -15.13 -5.16
CA ARG A 346 -14.86 -16.54 -5.45
C ARG A 346 -14.33 -17.52 -4.41
N SER A 347 -13.58 -17.04 -3.42
CA SER A 347 -13.07 -17.87 -2.35
C SER A 347 -14.20 -18.31 -1.40
N TYR A 348 -14.12 -19.55 -0.92
CA TYR A 348 -14.98 -20.05 0.15
C TYR A 348 -14.22 -20.99 1.10
N SER A 349 -14.75 -21.16 2.30
CA SER A 349 -14.16 -22.03 3.31
C SER A 349 -15.15 -23.06 3.85
N LEU A 350 -14.64 -24.27 4.05
CA LEU A 350 -15.34 -25.36 4.74
C LEU A 350 -14.76 -25.65 6.13
N ALA A 351 -13.89 -24.76 6.64
CA ALA A 351 -13.37 -24.85 8.00
C ALA A 351 -14.49 -24.50 9.00
N PRO A 352 -14.92 -25.43 9.87
CA PRO A 352 -15.99 -25.17 10.82
C PRO A 352 -15.69 -24.05 11.81
N GLU A 353 -14.41 -23.76 12.04
CA GLU A 353 -13.91 -22.70 12.93
C GLU A 353 -14.33 -21.30 12.46
N VAL A 354 -14.54 -21.09 11.15
CA VAL A 354 -14.95 -19.81 10.57
C VAL A 354 -16.28 -19.34 11.15
N GLY A 355 -17.23 -20.26 11.35
CA GLY A 355 -18.54 -19.93 11.91
C GLY A 355 -18.59 -19.77 13.43
N LEU A 356 -17.44 -19.73 14.11
CA LEU A 356 -17.35 -19.58 15.57
C LEU A 356 -16.91 -18.17 15.95
N MET A 357 -17.64 -17.54 16.86
CA MET A 357 -17.34 -16.19 17.37
C MET A 357 -16.17 -16.17 18.38
N PHE A 358 -15.84 -17.31 18.99
CA PHE A 358 -14.90 -17.38 20.10
C PHE A 358 -13.87 -18.49 19.93
N SER A 359 -12.69 -18.28 20.52
CA SER A 359 -11.60 -19.26 20.55
C SER A 359 -11.66 -20.15 21.80
N ALA A 360 -10.96 -21.30 21.75
CA ALA A 360 -10.77 -22.18 22.91
C ALA A 360 -10.16 -21.45 24.12
N ARG A 361 -9.38 -20.39 23.90
CA ARG A 361 -8.79 -19.56 24.94
C ARG A 361 -9.83 -18.71 25.68
N GLN A 362 -10.90 -18.29 25.01
CA GLN A 362 -11.93 -17.40 25.56
C GLN A 362 -13.02 -18.17 26.34
N GLU A 363 -13.49 -19.29 25.81
CA GLU A 363 -14.62 -20.03 26.41
C GLU A 363 -14.23 -21.38 27.05
N GLY A 364 -12.96 -21.76 27.00
CA GLY A 364 -12.47 -23.06 27.47
C GLY A 364 -12.59 -24.16 26.42
N ALA A 365 -11.69 -25.15 26.50
CA ALA A 365 -11.52 -26.17 25.47
C ALA A 365 -12.77 -27.05 25.26
N GLU A 366 -13.50 -27.37 26.32
CA GLU A 366 -14.67 -28.25 26.25
C GLU A 366 -15.87 -27.58 25.55
N VAL A 367 -16.16 -26.32 25.90
CA VAL A 367 -17.23 -25.53 25.28
C VAL A 367 -16.93 -25.29 23.80
N TYR A 368 -15.68 -24.92 23.50
CA TYR A 368 -15.22 -24.74 22.13
C TYR A 368 -15.35 -26.02 21.29
N ALA A 369 -14.91 -27.17 21.82
CA ALA A 369 -15.01 -28.45 21.13
C ALA A 369 -16.48 -28.84 20.83
N LYS A 370 -17.39 -28.58 21.78
CA LYS A 370 -18.83 -28.81 21.58
C LYS A 370 -19.40 -27.93 20.46
N LYS A 371 -19.14 -26.61 20.51
CA LYS A 371 -19.60 -25.67 19.46
C LYS A 371 -19.02 -26.02 18.09
N LEU A 372 -17.74 -26.40 18.03
CA LEU A 372 -17.09 -26.84 16.81
C LEU A 372 -17.76 -28.11 16.23
N ALA A 373 -18.12 -29.08 17.07
CA ALA A 373 -18.83 -30.28 16.65
C ALA A 373 -20.24 -29.98 16.12
N GLU A 374 -20.97 -29.07 16.77
CA GLU A 374 -22.29 -28.60 16.32
C GLU A 374 -22.20 -27.90 14.96
N GLN A 375 -21.24 -26.98 14.79
CA GLN A 375 -21.01 -26.27 13.54
C GLN A 375 -20.57 -27.22 12.42
N THR A 376 -19.68 -28.17 12.72
CA THR A 376 -19.28 -29.23 11.78
C THR A 376 -20.48 -30.05 11.30
N LYS A 377 -21.40 -30.41 12.21
CA LYS A 377 -22.62 -31.16 11.86
C LYS A 377 -23.55 -30.31 10.99
N LYS A 378 -23.73 -29.03 11.32
CA LYS A 378 -24.54 -28.08 10.54
C LYS A 378 -23.98 -27.93 9.12
N LEU A 379 -22.68 -27.70 8.98
CA LEU A 379 -22.01 -27.55 7.68
C LEU A 379 -22.13 -28.83 6.84
N LYS A 380 -21.87 -30.01 7.43
CA LYS A 380 -22.05 -31.30 6.73
C LYS A 380 -23.48 -31.53 6.28
N LYS A 381 -24.49 -31.11 7.06
CA LYS A 381 -25.90 -31.19 6.67
C LYS A 381 -26.19 -30.26 5.49
N GLY A 382 -25.70 -29.02 5.53
CA GLY A 382 -25.83 -28.05 4.44
C GLY A 382 -25.21 -28.57 3.14
N LEU A 383 -23.97 -29.05 3.19
CA LEU A 383 -23.25 -29.61 2.04
C LEU A 383 -23.96 -30.80 1.39
N LYS A 384 -24.60 -31.66 2.20
CA LYS A 384 -25.39 -32.79 1.67
C LYS A 384 -26.68 -32.34 1.00
N GLY A 385 -27.24 -31.20 1.43
CA GLY A 385 -28.48 -30.63 0.91
C GLY A 385 -28.32 -29.77 -0.33
N LEU A 386 -27.09 -29.55 -0.82
CA LEU A 386 -26.84 -28.77 -2.04
C LEU A 386 -27.42 -29.43 -3.28
N SER A 387 -28.09 -28.64 -4.11
CA SER A 387 -28.61 -29.06 -5.41
C SER A 387 -27.47 -29.43 -6.38
N PRO A 388 -27.75 -30.18 -7.47
CA PRO A 388 -26.76 -30.43 -8.51
C PRO A 388 -26.21 -29.16 -9.17
N ALA A 389 -27.05 -28.13 -9.33
CA ALA A 389 -26.66 -26.84 -9.88
C ALA A 389 -25.69 -26.11 -8.93
N GLU A 390 -25.97 -26.11 -7.63
CA GLU A 390 -25.10 -25.53 -6.60
C GLU A 390 -23.74 -26.22 -6.53
N LYS A 391 -23.70 -27.56 -6.59
CA LYS A 391 -22.44 -28.31 -6.64
C LYS A 391 -21.62 -27.95 -7.87
N THR A 392 -22.27 -27.86 -9.02
CA THR A 392 -21.62 -27.45 -10.28
C THR A 392 -21.08 -26.02 -10.18
N PHE A 393 -21.83 -25.11 -9.54
CA PHE A 393 -21.40 -23.73 -9.31
C PHE A 393 -20.17 -23.67 -8.39
N LEU A 394 -20.20 -24.37 -7.25
CA LEU A 394 -19.05 -24.46 -6.35
C LEU A 394 -17.81 -25.03 -7.04
N GLU A 395 -17.96 -26.08 -7.86
CA GLU A 395 -16.84 -26.74 -8.54
C GLU A 395 -16.25 -25.90 -9.69
N LYS A 396 -17.08 -25.15 -10.41
CA LYS A 396 -16.65 -24.44 -11.63
C LYS A 396 -16.37 -22.96 -11.44
N LYS A 397 -17.03 -22.33 -10.46
CA LYS A 397 -17.05 -20.86 -10.30
C LYS A 397 -16.41 -20.38 -9.02
N MET A 398 -16.15 -21.28 -8.07
CA MET A 398 -15.58 -20.95 -6.77
C MET A 398 -14.33 -21.76 -6.50
N HIS A 399 -13.47 -21.29 -5.59
CA HIS A 399 -12.30 -22.03 -5.16
C HIS A 399 -12.24 -22.10 -3.64
N ARG A 400 -11.80 -23.25 -3.12
CA ARG A 400 -11.72 -23.47 -1.68
C ARG A 400 -10.40 -22.94 -1.13
N ILE A 401 -10.46 -22.23 -0.01
CA ILE A 401 -9.29 -21.83 0.78
C ILE A 401 -9.31 -22.48 2.17
N GLU A 402 -8.16 -22.45 2.83
CA GLU A 402 -8.04 -22.71 4.26
C GLU A 402 -8.21 -21.40 5.05
N GLY A 403 -8.89 -21.44 6.18
CA GLY A 403 -9.16 -20.24 6.98
C GLY A 403 -10.43 -19.48 6.58
N ASP A 404 -10.55 -18.23 7.02
CA ASP A 404 -11.70 -17.36 6.81
C ASP A 404 -11.52 -16.47 5.56
N PRO A 405 -12.41 -16.53 4.55
CA PRO A 405 -12.30 -15.70 3.35
C PRO A 405 -12.71 -14.24 3.56
N SER A 406 -13.31 -13.90 4.71
CA SER A 406 -14.02 -12.63 4.90
C SER A 406 -13.16 -11.39 4.67
N GLU A 407 -11.91 -11.38 5.13
CA GLU A 407 -11.01 -10.23 4.93
C GLU A 407 -10.53 -10.10 3.47
N LEU A 408 -10.29 -11.22 2.78
CA LEU A 408 -9.98 -11.19 1.34
C LEU A 408 -11.17 -10.65 0.53
N GLN A 409 -12.38 -11.09 0.89
CA GLN A 409 -13.61 -10.60 0.27
C GLN A 409 -13.82 -9.11 0.57
N ARG A 410 -13.55 -8.65 1.79
CA ARG A 410 -13.60 -7.23 2.17
C ARG A 410 -12.66 -6.39 1.30
N GLU A 411 -11.40 -6.78 1.22
CA GLU A 411 -10.39 -6.11 0.40
C GLU A 411 -10.80 -6.08 -1.08
N ALA A 412 -11.32 -7.18 -1.61
CA ALA A 412 -11.81 -7.24 -2.98
C ALA A 412 -12.96 -6.24 -3.24
N LEU A 413 -13.95 -6.19 -2.33
CA LEU A 413 -15.08 -5.24 -2.41
C LEU A 413 -14.59 -3.79 -2.38
N GLU A 414 -13.62 -3.47 -1.52
CA GLU A 414 -13.04 -2.12 -1.41
C GLU A 414 -12.21 -1.73 -2.63
N LEU A 415 -11.46 -2.67 -3.21
CA LEU A 415 -10.66 -2.44 -4.42
C LEU A 415 -11.54 -2.10 -5.63
N ILE A 416 -12.68 -2.80 -5.79
CA ILE A 416 -13.62 -2.57 -6.90
C ILE A 416 -14.61 -1.43 -6.64
N ALA A 417 -14.66 -0.87 -5.42
CA ALA A 417 -15.52 0.26 -5.10
C ALA A 417 -15.22 1.47 -6.00
N GLY A 418 -16.27 2.04 -6.60
CA GLY A 418 -16.16 3.15 -7.56
C GLY A 418 -15.77 2.72 -8.98
N ARG A 419 -15.81 1.42 -9.30
CA ARG A 419 -15.59 0.86 -10.65
C ARG A 419 -16.89 0.26 -11.18
N ALA A 420 -16.92 -0.04 -12.48
CA ALA A 420 -18.01 -0.77 -13.09
C ALA A 420 -18.12 -2.18 -12.46
N LEU A 421 -19.33 -2.56 -12.01
CA LEU A 421 -19.58 -3.80 -11.29
C LEU A 421 -20.12 -4.93 -12.18
N ALA A 422 -20.64 -4.63 -13.38
CA ALA A 422 -21.13 -5.65 -14.31
C ALA A 422 -20.09 -6.76 -14.58
N PRO A 423 -18.79 -6.47 -14.80
CA PRO A 423 -17.77 -7.52 -14.98
C PRO A 423 -17.55 -8.43 -13.76
N PHE A 424 -18.00 -8.02 -12.58
CA PHE A 424 -17.82 -8.72 -11.32
C PHE A 424 -19.08 -9.47 -10.86
N ALA A 425 -20.19 -9.40 -11.60
CA ALA A 425 -21.48 -9.95 -11.18
C ALA A 425 -21.42 -11.42 -10.72
N GLU A 426 -20.80 -12.31 -11.51
CA GLU A 426 -20.62 -13.72 -11.13
C GLU A 426 -19.80 -13.89 -9.85
N ALA A 427 -18.77 -13.06 -9.66
CA ALA A 427 -17.93 -13.09 -8.47
C ALA A 427 -18.68 -12.55 -7.24
N LEU A 428 -19.52 -11.53 -7.40
CA LEU A 428 -20.39 -11.00 -6.35
C LEU A 428 -21.46 -12.03 -5.93
N VAL A 429 -22.04 -12.77 -6.87
CA VAL A 429 -22.94 -13.90 -6.58
C VAL A 429 -22.18 -15.01 -5.83
N ALA A 430 -20.95 -15.31 -6.24
CA ALA A 430 -20.09 -16.27 -5.53
C ALA A 430 -19.78 -15.81 -4.09
N CYS A 431 -19.51 -14.52 -3.88
CA CYS A 431 -19.28 -13.94 -2.56
C CYS A 431 -20.51 -14.07 -1.67
N ALA A 432 -21.70 -13.74 -2.19
CA ALA A 432 -22.98 -13.91 -1.47
C ALA A 432 -23.22 -15.40 -1.13
N TYR A 433 -22.89 -16.31 -2.05
CA TYR A 433 -22.97 -17.75 -1.81
C TYR A 433 -21.98 -18.22 -0.72
N SER A 434 -20.74 -17.73 -0.75
CA SER A 434 -19.72 -18.03 0.28
C SER A 434 -20.19 -17.62 1.67
N MET A 435 -20.67 -16.38 1.81
CA MET A 435 -21.20 -15.86 3.09
C MET A 435 -22.41 -16.70 3.56
N ALA A 436 -23.29 -17.13 2.66
CA ALA A 436 -24.41 -18.00 3.03
C ALA A 436 -23.99 -19.43 3.40
N LEU A 437 -22.90 -19.95 2.82
CA LEU A 437 -22.44 -21.32 3.02
C LEU A 437 -21.80 -21.52 4.40
N ASN A 438 -20.91 -20.61 4.78
CA ASN A 438 -20.19 -20.65 6.05
C ASN A 438 -19.70 -19.24 6.43
N SER A 439 -20.61 -18.39 6.91
CA SER A 439 -20.27 -17.02 7.33
C SER A 439 -19.36 -16.99 8.54
N SER A 440 -18.47 -15.99 8.53
CA SER A 440 -17.73 -15.54 9.71
C SER A 440 -18.55 -14.52 10.50
N TYR A 441 -18.17 -14.30 11.75
CA TYR A 441 -18.67 -13.13 12.49
C TYR A 441 -18.24 -11.80 11.85
N ASN A 442 -17.11 -11.81 11.11
CA ASN A 442 -16.56 -10.65 10.43
C ASN A 442 -16.90 -10.63 8.93
N ASP A 443 -17.95 -11.34 8.49
CA ASP A 443 -18.31 -11.35 7.08
C ASP A 443 -18.52 -9.92 6.53
N PRO A 444 -18.18 -9.65 5.26
CA PRO A 444 -18.26 -8.30 4.72
C PRO A 444 -19.67 -7.97 4.20
N HIS A 445 -20.73 -8.42 4.89
CA HIS A 445 -22.11 -8.27 4.41
C HIS A 445 -22.49 -6.81 4.18
N ASP A 446 -22.16 -5.91 5.11
CA ASP A 446 -22.49 -4.49 4.99
C ASP A 446 -21.70 -3.81 3.86
N GLN A 447 -20.43 -4.18 3.67
CA GLN A 447 -19.60 -3.70 2.55
C GLN A 447 -20.17 -4.18 1.22
N PHE A 448 -20.60 -5.44 1.15
CA PHE A 448 -21.24 -6.01 -0.03
C PHE A 448 -22.54 -5.26 -0.40
N LEU A 449 -23.41 -5.03 0.59
CA LEU A 449 -24.64 -4.27 0.38
C LEU A 449 -24.33 -2.84 -0.08
N ALA A 450 -23.41 -2.15 0.59
CA ALA A 450 -23.04 -0.78 0.26
C ALA A 450 -22.47 -0.67 -1.16
N LEU A 451 -21.58 -1.59 -1.55
CA LEU A 451 -20.96 -1.61 -2.87
C LEU A 451 -22.01 -1.66 -3.99
N VAL A 452 -22.95 -2.60 -3.90
CA VAL A 452 -23.99 -2.78 -4.93
C VAL A 452 -24.98 -1.62 -4.91
N ARG A 453 -25.52 -1.28 -3.73
CA ARG A 453 -26.54 -0.21 -3.56
C ARG A 453 -26.08 1.16 -4.05
N PHE A 454 -24.81 1.48 -3.81
CA PHE A 454 -24.25 2.78 -4.14
C PHE A 454 -23.44 2.75 -5.45
N ASN A 455 -23.65 1.73 -6.30
CA ASN A 455 -23.06 1.73 -7.63
C ASN A 455 -23.62 2.87 -8.49
N ARG A 456 -22.78 3.88 -8.73
CA ARG A 456 -23.10 5.06 -9.55
C ARG A 456 -22.51 4.97 -10.96
N ILE A 457 -21.79 3.90 -11.29
CA ILE A 457 -21.01 3.80 -12.53
C ILE A 457 -21.83 3.12 -13.63
N ASP A 458 -22.34 1.92 -13.36
CA ASP A 458 -22.97 1.05 -14.37
C ASP A 458 -24.18 0.29 -13.80
N TRP A 459 -24.97 0.94 -12.92
CA TRP A 459 -26.06 0.30 -12.18
C TRP A 459 -26.96 -0.62 -13.03
N LEU A 460 -27.47 -0.13 -14.17
CA LEU A 460 -28.41 -0.90 -15.01
C LEU A 460 -27.77 -2.17 -15.59
N ASP A 461 -26.51 -2.08 -16.04
CA ASP A 461 -25.79 -3.22 -16.58
C ASP A 461 -25.42 -4.20 -15.45
N ALA A 462 -24.96 -3.67 -14.31
CA ALA A 462 -24.62 -4.47 -13.14
C ALA A 462 -25.84 -5.20 -12.57
N GLU A 463 -27.00 -4.56 -12.51
CA GLU A 463 -28.27 -5.16 -12.10
C GLU A 463 -28.64 -6.33 -13.02
N GLY A 464 -28.62 -6.12 -14.34
CA GLY A 464 -28.93 -7.16 -15.31
C GLY A 464 -28.00 -8.37 -15.21
N GLU A 465 -26.69 -8.13 -15.12
CA GLU A 465 -25.67 -9.17 -14.99
C GLU A 465 -25.74 -9.90 -13.63
N LEU A 466 -26.05 -9.19 -12.53
CA LEU A 466 -26.24 -9.81 -11.22
C LEU A 466 -27.46 -10.74 -11.21
N ILE A 467 -28.58 -10.30 -11.81
CA ILE A 467 -29.78 -11.12 -11.95
C ILE A 467 -29.46 -12.37 -12.78
N ALA A 468 -28.82 -12.20 -13.95
CA ALA A 468 -28.43 -13.32 -14.82
C ALA A 468 -27.47 -14.31 -14.13
N ALA A 469 -26.46 -13.79 -13.42
CA ALA A 469 -25.52 -14.62 -12.67
C ALA A 469 -26.18 -15.36 -11.48
N SER A 470 -27.32 -14.87 -10.98
CA SER A 470 -28.03 -15.43 -9.83
C SER A 470 -28.95 -16.62 -10.15
N ASP A 471 -29.01 -17.06 -11.42
CA ASP A 471 -29.90 -18.15 -11.87
C ASP A 471 -29.80 -19.43 -11.01
N VAL A 472 -28.59 -19.79 -10.56
CA VAL A 472 -28.37 -20.96 -9.69
C VAL A 472 -29.11 -20.86 -8.35
N LEU A 473 -29.43 -19.64 -7.90
CA LEU A 473 -30.13 -19.36 -6.65
C LEU A 473 -31.66 -19.34 -6.82
N LEU A 474 -32.15 -19.37 -8.07
CA LEU A 474 -33.56 -19.37 -8.41
C LEU A 474 -34.12 -20.78 -8.63
N ASP A 475 -33.27 -21.80 -8.63
CA ASP A 475 -33.67 -23.20 -8.79
C ASP A 475 -34.75 -23.60 -7.76
N PRO A 476 -35.90 -24.18 -8.15
CA PRO A 476 -36.90 -24.67 -7.20
C PRO A 476 -36.36 -25.70 -6.19
N ALA A 477 -35.29 -26.42 -6.55
CA ALA A 477 -34.57 -27.34 -5.69
C ALA A 477 -33.37 -26.69 -4.96
N ALA A 478 -33.23 -25.36 -5.00
CA ALA A 478 -32.17 -24.63 -4.31
C ALA A 478 -32.17 -24.93 -2.81
N SER A 479 -30.98 -25.21 -2.28
CA SER A 479 -30.80 -25.45 -0.87
C SER A 479 -31.08 -24.20 -0.03
N SER A 480 -31.14 -24.38 1.30
CA SER A 480 -31.21 -23.23 2.21
C SER A 480 -30.03 -22.27 2.04
N THR A 481 -28.86 -22.76 1.62
CA THR A 481 -27.66 -21.93 1.38
C THR A 481 -27.90 -21.00 0.19
N ALA A 482 -28.29 -21.53 -0.97
CA ALA A 482 -28.63 -20.73 -2.14
C ALA A 482 -29.74 -19.71 -1.85
N ARG A 483 -30.76 -20.10 -1.08
CA ARG A 483 -31.84 -19.19 -0.69
C ARG A 483 -31.37 -18.06 0.23
N TRP A 484 -30.45 -18.31 1.17
CA TRP A 484 -29.85 -17.24 1.97
C TRP A 484 -28.95 -16.32 1.13
N ALA A 485 -28.19 -16.87 0.17
CA ALA A 485 -27.42 -16.06 -0.77
C ALA A 485 -28.33 -15.14 -1.62
N ARG A 486 -29.48 -15.67 -2.06
CA ARG A 486 -30.50 -14.89 -2.76
C ARG A 486 -31.06 -13.75 -1.91
N VAL A 487 -31.35 -13.99 -0.63
CA VAL A 487 -31.78 -12.93 0.30
C VAL A 487 -30.76 -11.79 0.34
N GLN A 488 -29.46 -12.11 0.39
CA GLN A 488 -28.41 -11.09 0.39
C GLN A 488 -28.38 -10.29 -0.91
N LEU A 489 -28.50 -10.94 -2.07
CA LEU A 489 -28.55 -10.26 -3.37
C LEU A 489 -29.76 -9.37 -3.52
N LEU A 490 -30.96 -9.84 -3.15
CA LEU A 490 -32.18 -9.04 -3.19
C LEU A 490 -32.07 -7.80 -2.28
N ARG A 491 -31.51 -7.98 -1.08
CA ARG A 491 -31.20 -6.86 -0.19
C ARG A 491 -30.18 -5.90 -0.79
N ALA A 492 -29.24 -6.38 -1.59
CA ALA A 492 -28.26 -5.53 -2.27
C ALA A 492 -28.92 -4.73 -3.39
N LEU A 493 -29.77 -5.36 -4.20
CA LEU A 493 -30.48 -4.71 -5.31
C LEU A 493 -31.44 -3.61 -4.85
N SER A 494 -32.05 -3.75 -3.66
CA SER A 494 -32.76 -2.69 -2.94
C SER A 494 -33.95 -2.04 -3.66
N ARG A 495 -34.55 -2.71 -4.65
CA ARG A 495 -35.88 -2.32 -5.14
C ARG A 495 -36.94 -2.75 -4.12
N GLU A 496 -38.06 -2.04 -4.09
CA GLU A 496 -39.19 -2.38 -3.21
C GLU A 496 -39.62 -3.84 -3.36
N ALA A 497 -39.82 -4.30 -4.60
CA ALA A 497 -40.16 -5.69 -4.91
C ALA A 497 -39.08 -6.70 -4.46
N ASP A 498 -37.79 -6.33 -4.54
CA ASP A 498 -36.71 -7.20 -4.05
C ASP A 498 -36.72 -7.29 -2.53
N ALA A 499 -37.01 -6.18 -1.84
CA ALA A 499 -37.12 -6.14 -0.38
C ALA A 499 -38.30 -6.99 0.12
N GLU A 500 -39.46 -6.90 -0.54
CA GLU A 500 -40.62 -7.76 -0.26
C GLU A 500 -40.28 -9.24 -0.44
N GLN A 501 -39.65 -9.58 -1.57
CA GLN A 501 -39.25 -10.96 -1.85
C GLN A 501 -38.20 -11.48 -0.87
N ALA A 502 -37.23 -10.64 -0.48
CA ALA A 502 -36.23 -10.99 0.52
C ALA A 502 -36.88 -11.28 1.87
N ASN A 503 -37.85 -10.44 2.30
CA ASN A 503 -38.57 -10.63 3.56
C ASN A 503 -39.40 -11.92 3.55
N ALA A 504 -40.14 -12.18 2.46
CA ALA A 504 -40.89 -13.42 2.31
C ALA A 504 -39.98 -14.67 2.41
N LEU A 505 -38.82 -14.64 1.74
CA LEU A 505 -37.83 -15.72 1.83
C LEU A 505 -37.28 -15.89 3.25
N VAL A 506 -37.01 -14.79 3.97
CA VAL A 506 -36.54 -14.84 5.36
C VAL A 506 -37.60 -15.46 6.26
N ASP A 507 -38.87 -15.07 6.13
CA ASP A 507 -39.97 -15.66 6.90
C ASP A 507 -40.08 -17.16 6.66
N GLU A 508 -39.96 -17.62 5.41
CA GLU A 508 -39.96 -19.05 5.08
C GLU A 508 -38.75 -19.80 5.67
N LEU A 509 -37.54 -19.22 5.54
CA LEU A 509 -36.29 -19.82 6.03
C LEU A 509 -36.14 -19.82 7.55
N THR A 510 -36.99 -19.05 8.24
CA THR A 510 -36.98 -18.91 9.70
C THR A 510 -38.30 -19.32 10.35
N ALA A 511 -39.20 -19.95 9.60
CA ALA A 511 -40.52 -20.37 10.08
C ALA A 511 -40.45 -21.36 11.26
N ASP A 512 -39.35 -22.11 11.39
CA ASP A 512 -39.08 -23.06 12.47
C ASP A 512 -38.46 -22.40 13.71
N ARG A 513 -38.14 -21.11 13.67
CA ARG A 513 -37.52 -20.38 14.77
C ARG A 513 -38.59 -19.74 15.66
N GLU A 514 -38.40 -19.84 16.97
CA GLU A 514 -39.25 -19.16 17.94
C GLU A 514 -39.13 -17.64 17.76
N LYS A 515 -40.24 -16.99 17.40
CA LYS A 515 -40.31 -15.52 17.30
C LYS A 515 -40.48 -14.95 18.70
N PHE A 516 -39.42 -14.39 19.27
CA PHE A 516 -39.49 -13.70 20.57
C PHE A 516 -40.14 -12.32 20.39
N PRO A 517 -41.27 -12.03 21.07
CA PRO A 517 -41.87 -10.71 21.02
C PRO A 517 -40.93 -9.67 21.64
N GLY A 518 -40.72 -8.54 20.95
CA GLY A 518 -39.91 -7.42 21.45
C GLY A 518 -38.46 -7.37 20.97
N TRP A 519 -38.00 -8.28 20.10
CA TRP A 519 -36.65 -8.19 19.51
C TRP A 519 -36.50 -7.01 18.55
N ARG A 520 -37.55 -6.70 17.79
CA ARG A 520 -37.63 -5.49 16.96
C ARG A 520 -38.36 -4.42 17.76
N LEU A 521 -37.60 -3.42 18.23
CA LEU A 521 -38.12 -2.30 19.03
C LEU A 521 -38.37 -1.04 18.20
N VAL A 522 -37.94 -1.04 16.92
CA VAL A 522 -38.01 0.12 16.03
C VAL A 522 -39.44 0.64 15.90
N GLU A 523 -40.44 -0.25 15.75
CA GLU A 523 -41.85 0.12 15.67
C GLU A 523 -42.39 0.68 17.00
N LYS A 524 -41.78 0.32 18.14
CA LYS A 524 -42.10 0.96 19.43
C LYS A 524 -41.57 2.39 19.52
N TYR A 525 -40.46 2.68 18.85
CA TYR A 525 -39.85 4.02 18.84
C TYR A 525 -40.45 4.94 17.77
N CYS A 526 -40.83 4.39 16.62
CA CYS A 526 -41.52 5.10 15.55
C CYS A 526 -42.45 4.12 14.83
N ALA A 527 -43.77 4.26 15.04
CA ALA A 527 -44.74 3.30 14.50
C ALA A 527 -44.93 3.39 12.98
N SER A 528 -44.40 4.44 12.36
CA SER A 528 -44.41 4.64 10.91
C SER A 528 -42.99 4.67 10.36
N ASP A 529 -42.81 4.40 9.06
CA ASP A 529 -41.48 4.42 8.43
C ASP A 529 -40.98 5.87 8.28
N PRO A 530 -39.94 6.28 9.03
CA PRO A 530 -39.44 7.64 8.94
C PRO A 530 -38.69 7.92 7.63
N CYS A 531 -38.40 6.92 6.80
CA CYS A 531 -37.73 7.09 5.52
C CYS A 531 -38.71 7.26 4.34
N ASP A 532 -39.98 6.91 4.49
CA ASP A 532 -41.00 7.08 3.45
C ASP A 532 -41.50 8.54 3.43
N PRO A 533 -41.26 9.33 2.36
CA PRO A 533 -41.65 10.74 2.32
C PRO A 533 -43.16 10.99 2.50
N GLU A 534 -44.01 10.01 2.19
CA GLU A 534 -45.48 10.14 2.31
C GLU A 534 -45.98 9.91 3.74
N THR A 535 -45.13 9.34 4.60
CA THR A 535 -45.50 9.03 5.98
C THR A 535 -45.67 10.31 6.83
N THR A 536 -46.79 10.35 7.57
CA THR A 536 -47.10 11.41 8.54
C THR A 536 -46.58 11.06 9.95
N GLN A 537 -46.59 12.05 10.85
CA GLN A 537 -46.09 11.88 12.20
C GLN A 537 -46.88 10.82 12.98
N PRO A 538 -46.23 9.78 13.54
CA PRO A 538 -46.92 8.74 14.28
C PRO A 538 -47.21 9.16 15.73
N GLU A 539 -48.22 8.56 16.35
CA GLU A 539 -48.69 8.93 17.69
C GLU A 539 -47.64 8.68 18.80
N ASN A 540 -46.83 7.61 18.66
CA ASN A 540 -45.84 7.20 19.66
C ASN A 540 -44.54 8.00 19.65
N ILE A 541 -44.33 8.91 18.69
CA ILE A 541 -43.06 9.64 18.59
C ILE A 541 -42.86 10.65 19.71
N ALA A 542 -43.95 11.20 20.28
CA ALA A 542 -43.87 12.16 21.37
C ALA A 542 -43.35 11.50 22.65
N GLU A 543 -43.83 10.30 22.97
CA GLU A 543 -43.33 9.51 24.11
C GLU A 543 -41.85 9.13 23.90
N THR A 544 -41.51 8.69 22.68
CA THR A 544 -40.12 8.38 22.31
C THR A 544 -39.20 9.59 22.47
N ALA A 545 -39.67 10.79 22.11
CA ALA A 545 -38.90 12.03 22.26
C ALA A 545 -38.63 12.38 23.72
N VAL A 546 -39.60 12.17 24.61
CA VAL A 546 -39.42 12.35 26.06
C VAL A 546 -38.36 11.39 26.58
N GLY A 547 -38.49 10.09 26.29
CA GLY A 547 -37.50 9.09 26.71
C GLY A 547 -36.11 9.37 26.16
N TYR A 548 -36.00 9.85 24.91
CA TYR A 548 -34.73 10.20 24.28
C TYR A 548 -34.07 11.43 24.92
N ALA A 549 -34.87 12.43 25.31
CA ALA A 549 -34.39 13.62 26.02
C ALA A 549 -33.91 13.29 27.43
N ASP A 550 -34.53 12.31 28.10
CA ASP A 550 -34.19 11.88 29.46
C ASP A 550 -33.02 10.88 29.50
N LEU A 551 -32.51 10.46 28.35
CA LEU A 551 -31.40 9.51 28.27
C LEU A 551 -30.12 10.10 28.87
N ASP A 552 -29.53 9.38 29.82
CA ASP A 552 -28.23 9.73 30.41
C ASP A 552 -27.10 9.41 29.43
N VAL A 553 -26.47 10.45 28.90
CA VAL A 553 -25.37 10.31 27.93
C VAL A 553 -24.13 9.64 28.54
N ALA A 554 -23.99 9.60 29.86
CA ALA A 554 -22.91 8.87 30.53
C ALA A 554 -23.09 7.34 30.44
N GLU A 555 -24.31 6.85 30.21
CA GLU A 555 -24.64 5.44 29.98
C GLU A 555 -24.31 4.98 28.55
N LEU A 556 -24.16 5.92 27.62
CA LEU A 556 -23.78 5.62 26.24
C LEU A 556 -22.32 5.22 26.13
N THR A 557 -22.02 4.22 25.30
CA THR A 557 -20.65 3.80 24.96
C THR A 557 -19.76 3.45 26.16
N LYS A 558 -20.35 3.07 27.30
CA LYS A 558 -19.63 2.60 28.50
C LYS A 558 -18.76 1.36 28.25
N SER A 559 -19.13 0.57 27.26
CA SER A 559 -18.47 -0.68 26.90
C SER A 559 -18.29 -0.80 25.39
N ARG A 560 -17.52 -1.80 24.96
CA ARG A 560 -17.38 -2.15 23.53
C ARG A 560 -18.64 -2.82 22.95
N SER A 561 -19.54 -3.28 23.82
CA SER A 561 -20.84 -3.81 23.43
C SER A 561 -21.91 -2.73 23.60
N MET A 562 -22.90 -2.72 22.70
CA MET A 562 -24.06 -1.84 22.83
C MET A 562 -24.95 -2.30 23.98
N GLY A 563 -25.23 -1.39 24.92
CA GLY A 563 -26.27 -1.56 25.94
C GLY A 563 -27.66 -1.22 25.40
N SER A 564 -28.66 -1.35 26.27
CA SER A 564 -30.05 -0.96 25.97
C SER A 564 -30.17 0.52 25.56
N GLU A 565 -29.39 1.36 26.21
CA GLU A 565 -29.33 2.82 26.03
C GLU A 565 -28.69 3.15 24.67
N ASP A 566 -27.61 2.47 24.30
CA ASP A 566 -26.99 2.61 22.97
C ASP A 566 -27.96 2.21 21.86
N HIS A 567 -28.65 1.08 22.05
CA HIS A 567 -29.68 0.61 21.11
C HIS A 567 -30.81 1.63 20.97
N PHE A 568 -31.36 2.13 22.08
CA PHE A 568 -32.42 3.13 22.04
C PHE A 568 -31.95 4.45 21.39
N PHE A 569 -30.77 4.93 21.77
CA PHE A 569 -30.17 6.14 21.20
C PHE A 569 -29.95 6.04 19.68
N ARG A 570 -29.53 4.87 19.19
CA ARG A 570 -29.31 4.62 17.77
C ARG A 570 -30.62 4.42 16.99
N ASP A 571 -31.52 3.58 17.50
CA ASP A 571 -32.67 3.06 16.76
C ASP A 571 -33.89 4.00 16.79
N ALA A 572 -34.03 4.85 17.81
CA ALA A 572 -35.09 5.88 17.86
C ALA A 572 -34.76 7.11 17.00
N ARG A 573 -33.46 7.35 16.73
CA ARG A 573 -32.96 8.55 16.09
C ARG A 573 -33.53 8.83 14.69
N PRO A 574 -33.74 7.87 13.77
CA PRO A 574 -34.34 8.17 12.46
C PRO A 574 -35.73 8.80 12.57
N GLY A 575 -36.60 8.26 13.43
CA GLY A 575 -37.93 8.81 13.69
C GLY A 575 -37.86 10.20 14.31
N LEU A 576 -36.99 10.38 15.30
CA LEU A 576 -36.82 11.67 15.97
C LEU A 576 -36.19 12.72 15.04
N ALA A 577 -35.25 12.34 14.17
CA ALA A 577 -34.64 13.26 13.21
C ALA A 577 -35.67 13.82 12.23
N ARG A 578 -36.65 13.00 11.81
CA ARG A 578 -37.73 13.44 10.92
C ARG A 578 -38.80 14.26 11.63
N PHE A 579 -39.34 13.75 12.72
CA PHE A 579 -40.55 14.30 13.34
C PHE A 579 -40.29 15.19 14.56
N MET A 580 -39.15 15.04 15.23
CA MET A 580 -38.75 15.77 16.44
C MET A 580 -37.28 16.26 16.40
N PRO A 581 -36.80 16.89 15.30
CA PRO A 581 -35.38 17.09 15.02
C PRO A 581 -34.61 17.84 16.12
N ARG A 582 -35.28 18.79 16.80
CA ARG A 582 -34.68 19.57 17.88
C ARG A 582 -34.22 18.69 19.05
N VAL A 583 -34.99 17.66 19.40
CA VAL A 583 -34.66 16.73 20.49
C VAL A 583 -33.46 15.86 20.10
N ALA A 584 -33.47 15.33 18.88
CA ALA A 584 -32.36 14.52 18.36
C ALA A 584 -31.04 15.30 18.33
N VAL A 585 -31.06 16.55 17.81
CA VAL A 585 -29.87 17.41 17.75
C VAL A 585 -29.38 17.79 19.15
N ALA A 586 -30.28 18.17 20.06
CA ALA A 586 -29.90 18.56 21.41
C ALA A 586 -29.18 17.42 22.15
N LYS A 587 -29.74 16.21 22.11
CA LYS A 587 -29.16 15.05 22.79
C LYS A 587 -27.86 14.57 22.14
N LEU A 588 -27.73 14.66 20.81
CA LEU A 588 -26.48 14.35 20.12
C LEU A 588 -25.34 15.31 20.53
N ARG A 589 -25.64 16.61 20.70
CA ARG A 589 -24.66 17.58 21.18
C ARG A 589 -24.29 17.37 22.64
N GLU A 590 -25.27 17.05 23.48
CA GLU A 590 -25.03 16.66 24.87
C GLU A 590 -24.10 15.45 24.96
N TYR A 591 -24.33 14.44 24.12
CA TYR A 591 -23.45 13.28 24.01
C TYR A 591 -22.06 13.67 23.53
N ALA A 592 -21.93 14.47 22.46
CA ALA A 592 -20.64 14.94 21.96
C ALA A 592 -19.82 15.68 23.04
N ASN A 593 -20.45 16.59 23.78
CA ASN A 593 -19.81 17.29 24.90
C ASN A 593 -19.37 16.32 26.00
N SER A 594 -20.20 15.34 26.35
CA SER A 594 -19.85 14.33 27.36
C SER A 594 -18.64 13.47 26.96
N VAL A 595 -18.45 13.24 25.65
CA VAL A 595 -17.30 12.51 25.11
C VAL A 595 -16.03 13.35 25.27
N LEU A 596 -16.08 14.66 25.00
CA LEU A 596 -14.94 15.57 25.17
C LEU A 596 -14.48 15.64 26.64
N ASP A 597 -15.42 15.72 27.57
CA ASP A 597 -15.16 15.80 29.02
C ASP A 597 -14.84 14.43 29.66
N GLY A 598 -14.95 13.34 28.90
CA GLY A 598 -14.83 11.97 29.37
C GLY A 598 -13.39 11.47 29.56
N SER A 599 -13.25 10.32 30.23
CA SER A 599 -11.95 9.63 30.32
C SER A 599 -11.40 9.23 28.94
N THR A 600 -10.08 9.07 28.79
CA THR A 600 -9.45 8.67 27.51
C THR A 600 -10.05 7.41 26.87
N LYS A 601 -10.58 6.48 27.70
CA LYS A 601 -11.28 5.29 27.21
C LYS A 601 -12.67 5.63 26.64
N MET A 602 -13.44 6.50 27.31
CA MET A 602 -14.74 6.97 26.81
C MET A 602 -14.57 7.86 25.58
N GLN A 603 -13.54 8.71 25.54
CA GLN A 603 -13.19 9.50 24.35
C GLN A 603 -12.97 8.59 23.13
N ARG A 604 -12.16 7.55 23.25
CA ARG A 604 -11.89 6.62 22.13
C ARG A 604 -13.14 5.89 21.63
N LEU A 605 -14.05 5.49 22.51
CA LEU A 605 -15.28 4.77 22.14
C LEU A 605 -16.36 5.74 21.62
N GLY A 606 -16.45 6.93 22.21
CA GLY A 606 -17.44 7.94 21.86
C GLY A 606 -17.15 8.61 20.52
N ILE A 607 -15.88 8.89 20.19
CA ILE A 607 -15.49 9.47 18.89
C ILE A 607 -15.97 8.58 17.74
N THR A 608 -15.76 7.26 17.82
CA THR A 608 -16.23 6.32 16.80
C THR A 608 -17.77 6.27 16.70
N GLY A 609 -18.49 6.54 17.79
CA GLY A 609 -19.96 6.61 17.79
C GLY A 609 -20.51 7.90 17.17
N LEU A 610 -19.71 8.97 17.16
CA LEU A 610 -20.09 10.30 16.67
C LEU A 610 -19.83 10.50 15.17
N GLU A 611 -19.00 9.68 14.51
CA GLU A 611 -18.70 9.79 13.08
C GLU A 611 -19.96 9.86 12.20
N ALA A 612 -20.98 9.05 12.52
CA ALA A 612 -22.25 9.03 11.78
C ALA A 612 -23.15 10.26 12.02
N GLY A 613 -22.82 11.12 12.99
CA GLY A 613 -23.60 12.28 13.43
C GLY A 613 -22.95 13.65 13.18
N GLY A 614 -21.77 13.68 12.53
CA GLY A 614 -20.95 14.90 12.40
C GLY A 614 -21.68 16.12 11.82
N ALA A 615 -22.65 15.91 10.93
CA ALA A 615 -23.43 17.00 10.32
C ALA A 615 -24.35 17.77 11.29
N ALA A 616 -24.61 17.23 12.50
CA ALA A 616 -25.47 17.84 13.51
C ALA A 616 -24.69 18.45 14.70
N LEU A 617 -23.37 18.30 14.70
CA LEU A 617 -22.45 18.91 15.67
C LEU A 617 -22.25 20.40 15.36
N ASP A 618 -21.86 21.19 16.36
CA ASP A 618 -21.50 22.60 16.16
C ASP A 618 -20.01 22.75 15.85
N ALA A 619 -19.57 23.95 15.45
CA ALA A 619 -18.18 24.19 15.05
C ALA A 619 -17.15 24.01 16.18
N GLU A 620 -17.58 23.93 17.45
CA GLU A 620 -16.71 23.66 18.59
C GLU A 620 -16.58 22.15 18.87
N THR A 621 -17.56 21.35 18.42
CA THR A 621 -17.59 19.88 18.57
C THR A 621 -17.33 19.07 17.29
N ALA A 622 -17.35 19.72 16.11
CA ALA A 622 -17.02 19.14 14.80
C ALA A 622 -15.54 19.31 14.46
#